data_AF-A0A8S3JHG9-F1
#
_entry.id   AF-A0A8S3JHG9-F1
#
_cell.length_a   1.000
_cell.length_b   1.000
_cell.length_c   1.000
_cell.angle_alpha   90.00
_cell.angle_beta   90.00
_cell.angle_gamma   90.00
#
_symmetry.space_group_name_H-M   'P 1'
#
loop_
_entity.id
_entity.type
_entity.pdbx_description
1 polymer ?
#
loop_
_entity_poly.entity_id
_entity_poly.type
_entity_poly.pdbx_seq_one_letter_code
_entity_poly.pdbx_strand_id
1 'polypeptide(L)'
;MCRLDYSPLGRKLESIDAGFSAYCGFIYVECAHRHPVLLYFVSHLLRGHLYPATTQRLSKAKHKWHLAIFLSNNPTLIYRRKRFLIRLQESELKIMLIGRKHMNGAYIEQPPISAHRASLISAKDLEDLWTRNKF
;
A
#
# COMPACT_ATOMS: atom_id res chain seq x y z
N MET A 1 3.63 -42.94 -13.87
CA MET A 1 4.32 -41.83 -13.18
C MET A 1 3.24 -40.83 -12.76
N CYS A 2 2.95 -40.69 -11.46
CA CYS A 2 1.83 -39.91 -10.91
C CYS A 2 2.28 -38.57 -10.30
N ARG A 3 3.36 -38.00 -10.82
CA ARG A 3 4.03 -36.83 -10.26
C ARG A 3 3.70 -35.61 -11.13
N LEU A 4 3.24 -34.52 -10.50
CA LEU A 4 2.66 -33.34 -11.17
C LEU A 4 3.56 -32.10 -11.14
N ASP A 5 4.71 -32.16 -10.48
CA ASP A 5 5.64 -31.04 -10.31
C ASP A 5 6.60 -30.84 -11.49
N TYR A 6 6.54 -31.70 -12.50
CA TYR A 6 7.23 -31.52 -13.77
C TYR A 6 6.42 -32.12 -14.92
N SER A 7 6.58 -31.55 -16.12
CA SER A 7 5.96 -32.10 -17.32
C SER A 7 6.90 -33.05 -18.06
N PRO A 8 6.45 -34.25 -18.50
CA PRO A 8 7.25 -35.16 -19.31
C PRO A 8 7.37 -34.72 -20.78
N LEU A 9 6.54 -33.77 -21.24
CA LEU A 9 6.48 -33.33 -22.64
C LEU A 9 7.57 -32.30 -23.01
N GLY A 10 8.39 -31.87 -22.03
CA GLY A 10 9.48 -30.92 -22.20
C GLY A 10 9.01 -29.45 -22.24
N ARG A 11 9.96 -28.51 -22.04
CA ARG A 11 9.69 -27.08 -21.77
C ARG A 11 8.74 -26.35 -22.72
N LYS A 12 8.71 -26.72 -24.00
CA LYS A 12 7.86 -26.06 -25.01
C LYS A 12 6.41 -26.58 -25.01
N LEU A 13 6.17 -27.76 -24.43
CA LEU A 13 4.88 -28.45 -24.46
C LEU A 13 4.27 -28.61 -23.05
N GLU A 14 4.87 -28.00 -22.03
CA GLU A 14 4.38 -28.03 -20.64
C GLU A 14 2.95 -27.49 -20.51
N SER A 15 2.56 -26.55 -21.39
CA SER A 15 1.21 -25.98 -21.41
C SER A 15 0.13 -26.95 -21.89
N ILE A 16 0.51 -28.00 -22.64
CA ILE A 16 -0.41 -29.04 -23.13
C ILE A 16 -0.63 -30.10 -22.05
N ASP A 17 0.33 -30.28 -21.15
CA ASP A 17 0.21 -31.19 -20.02
C ASP A 17 -0.76 -30.65 -18.97
N ALA A 18 -1.97 -31.20 -18.98
CA ALA A 18 -3.03 -30.83 -18.06
C ALA A 18 -2.65 -31.06 -16.59
N GLY A 19 -1.83 -32.08 -16.29
CA GLY A 19 -1.41 -32.39 -14.93
C GLY A 19 -0.48 -31.33 -14.36
N PHE A 20 0.55 -30.98 -15.13
CA PHE A 20 1.49 -29.92 -14.76
C PHE A 20 0.83 -28.54 -14.69
N SER A 21 -0.09 -28.24 -15.63
CA SER A 21 -0.86 -26.99 -15.64
C SER A 21 -1.75 -26.85 -14.39
N ALA A 22 -2.45 -27.92 -13.99
CA ALA A 22 -3.25 -27.93 -12.77
C ALA A 22 -2.39 -27.71 -11.51
N TYR A 23 -1.20 -28.31 -11.45
CA TYR A 23 -0.24 -28.08 -10.36
C TYR A 23 0.23 -26.62 -10.28
N CYS A 24 0.58 -26.02 -11.42
CA CYS A 24 0.98 -24.61 -11.46
C CYS A 24 -0.15 -23.68 -10.98
N GLY A 25 -1.38 -23.96 -11.41
CA GLY A 25 -2.59 -23.26 -10.95
C GLY A 25 -2.77 -23.37 -9.44
N PHE A 26 -2.63 -24.58 -8.89
CA PHE A 26 -2.68 -24.82 -7.44
C PHE A 26 -1.65 -23.98 -6.68
N ILE A 27 -0.38 -24.00 -7.11
CA ILE A 27 0.69 -23.21 -6.46
C ILE A 27 0.41 -21.70 -6.54
N TYR A 28 -0.12 -21.21 -7.66
CA TYR A 28 -0.45 -19.80 -7.81
C TYR A 28 -1.55 -19.37 -6.82
N VAL A 29 -2.60 -20.17 -6.69
CA VAL A 29 -3.70 -19.94 -5.75
C VAL A 29 -3.21 -20.02 -4.30
N GLU A 30 -2.42 -21.03 -3.94
CA GLU A 30 -1.81 -21.14 -2.61
C GLU A 30 -0.92 -19.94 -2.26
N CYS A 31 -0.07 -19.50 -3.20
CA CYS A 31 0.76 -18.31 -3.00
C CYS A 31 -0.07 -17.03 -2.84
N ALA A 32 -1.15 -16.88 -3.62
CA ALA A 32 -2.02 -15.71 -3.57
C ALA A 32 -2.79 -15.62 -2.24
N HIS A 33 -3.28 -16.74 -1.71
CA HIS A 33 -4.10 -16.76 -0.49
C HIS A 33 -3.30 -16.93 0.81
N ARG A 34 -2.16 -17.63 0.76
CA ARG A 34 -1.37 -17.98 1.95
C ARG A 34 0.05 -17.42 1.89
N HIS A 35 0.22 -16.21 1.38
CA HIS A 35 1.53 -15.57 1.32
C HIS A 35 2.08 -15.36 2.75
N PRO A 36 3.20 -16.02 3.14
CA PRO A 36 3.64 -16.07 4.54
C PRO A 36 4.00 -14.69 5.10
N VAL A 37 4.59 -13.81 4.28
CA VAL A 37 4.90 -12.43 4.69
C VAL A 37 3.64 -11.64 5.01
N LEU A 38 2.56 -11.83 4.24
CA LEU A 38 1.32 -11.11 4.44
C LEU A 38 0.60 -11.62 5.70
N LEU A 39 0.52 -12.95 5.86
CA LEU A 39 -0.05 -13.58 7.05
C LEU A 39 0.66 -13.11 8.32
N TYR A 40 1.99 -13.10 8.31
CA TYR A 40 2.75 -12.61 9.46
C TYR A 40 2.53 -11.11 9.70
N PHE A 41 2.59 -10.29 8.65
CA PHE A 41 2.34 -8.84 8.76
C PHE A 41 0.95 -8.53 9.35
N VAL A 42 -0.10 -9.18 8.85
CA VAL A 42 -1.47 -9.04 9.37
C VAL A 42 -1.55 -9.53 10.82
N SER A 43 -0.95 -10.67 11.14
CA SER A 43 -0.91 -11.18 12.53
C SER A 43 -0.22 -10.21 13.49
N HIS A 44 0.84 -9.54 13.02
CA HIS A 44 1.57 -8.55 13.81
C HIS A 44 0.73 -7.29 14.05
N LEU A 45 0.05 -6.79 13.01
CA LEU A 45 -0.88 -5.67 13.12
C LEU A 45 -2.05 -5.99 14.06
N LEU A 46 -2.65 -7.18 13.90
CA LEU A 46 -3.78 -7.63 14.72
C LEU A 46 -3.36 -7.81 16.18
N ARG A 47 -2.19 -8.38 16.43
CA ARG A 47 -1.65 -8.52 17.79
C ARG A 47 -1.44 -7.15 18.44
N GLY A 48 -0.88 -6.18 17.71
CA GLY A 48 -0.72 -4.81 18.22
C GLY A 48 -2.05 -4.10 18.51
N HIS A 49 -3.13 -4.48 17.81
CA HIS A 49 -4.47 -3.95 18.05
C HIS A 49 -5.17 -4.63 19.24
N LEU A 50 -5.15 -5.97 19.31
CA LEU A 50 -5.85 -6.76 20.33
C LEU A 50 -5.13 -6.76 21.69
N TYR A 51 -3.80 -6.74 21.66
CA TYR A 51 -2.96 -6.70 22.84
C TYR A 51 -2.09 -5.45 22.75
N PRO A 52 -2.63 -4.26 23.09
CA PRO A 52 -1.84 -3.05 23.20
C PRO A 52 -0.92 -3.21 24.42
N ALA A 53 0.17 -3.97 24.24
CA ALA A 53 1.28 -3.93 25.17
C ALA A 53 1.75 -2.48 25.26
N THR A 54 2.25 -2.08 26.42
CA THR A 54 2.94 -0.79 26.71
C THR A 54 4.19 -0.54 25.84
N THR A 55 4.31 -1.23 24.71
CA THR A 55 5.21 -0.96 23.59
C THR A 55 5.13 0.53 23.27
N GLN A 56 6.16 1.23 23.70
CA GLN A 56 6.35 2.66 23.55
C GLN A 56 6.08 3.00 22.07
N ARG A 57 4.94 3.63 21.76
CA ARG A 57 4.65 4.11 20.41
C ARG A 57 5.85 4.94 19.99
N LEU A 58 6.63 4.42 19.03
CA LEU A 58 7.82 5.11 18.56
C LEU A 58 7.41 6.52 18.17
N SER A 59 8.12 7.53 18.70
CA SER A 59 7.80 8.91 18.38
C SER A 59 7.76 9.07 16.86
N LYS A 60 6.86 9.90 16.35
CA LYS A 60 6.76 10.18 14.91
C LYS A 60 8.14 10.58 14.33
N ALA A 61 8.97 11.25 15.14
CA ALA A 61 10.35 11.58 14.80
C ALA A 61 11.22 10.33 14.57
N LYS A 62 11.20 9.35 15.48
CA LYS A 62 11.96 8.10 15.32
C LYS A 62 11.53 7.31 14.07
N HIS A 63 10.23 7.24 13.79
CA HIS A 63 9.75 6.58 12.57
C HIS A 63 10.23 7.29 11.30
N LYS A 64 10.22 8.64 11.28
CA LYS A 64 10.76 9.43 10.15
C LYS A 64 12.25 9.17 9.93
N TRP A 65 13.03 9.09 11.01
CA TRP A 65 14.46 8.76 10.94
C TRP A 65 14.71 7.36 10.37
N HIS A 66 13.99 6.34 10.86
CA HIS A 66 14.10 5.00 10.29
C HIS A 66 13.73 4.96 8.80
N LEU A 67 12.69 5.70 8.41
CA LEU A 67 12.32 5.81 7.00
C LEU A 67 13.39 6.50 6.16
N ALA A 68 14.02 7.57 6.66
CA ALA A 68 15.08 8.29 5.97
C ALA A 68 16.30 7.37 5.72
N ILE A 69 16.73 6.65 6.75
CA ILE A 69 17.83 5.67 6.64
C ILE A 69 17.47 4.56 5.64
N PHE A 70 16.26 4.00 5.75
CA PHE A 70 15.79 2.95 4.85
C PHE A 70 15.78 3.43 3.38
N LEU A 71 15.31 4.64 3.11
CA LEU A 71 15.25 5.19 1.76
C LEU A 71 16.62 5.57 1.22
N SER A 72 17.52 6.07 2.06
CA SER A 72 18.92 6.35 1.68
C SER A 72 19.62 5.10 1.17
N ASN A 73 19.40 3.96 1.86
CA ASN A 73 19.97 2.67 1.48
C ASN A 73 19.23 2.01 0.29
N ASN A 74 18.06 2.51 -0.10
CA ASN A 74 17.21 1.92 -1.15
C ASN A 74 16.72 2.99 -2.14
N PRO A 75 17.62 3.58 -2.97
CA PRO A 75 17.31 4.77 -3.76
C PRO A 75 16.20 4.55 -4.80
N THR A 76 16.07 3.35 -5.36
CA THR A 76 14.99 3.02 -6.31
C THR A 76 13.59 3.13 -5.68
N LEU A 77 13.48 2.90 -4.37
CA LEU A 77 12.22 3.02 -3.64
C LEU A 77 11.82 4.49 -3.45
N ILE A 78 12.75 5.45 -3.49
CA ILE A 78 12.43 6.89 -3.41
C ILE A 78 11.54 7.29 -4.59
N TYR A 79 11.96 6.96 -5.81
CA TYR A 79 11.23 7.29 -7.03
C TYR A 79 9.86 6.59 -7.07
N ARG A 80 9.82 5.29 -6.70
CA ARG A 80 8.56 4.52 -6.63
C ARG A 80 7.61 5.10 -5.59
N ARG A 81 8.11 5.47 -4.42
CA ARG A 81 7.34 6.07 -3.32
C ARG A 81 6.76 7.42 -3.73
N LYS A 82 7.57 8.33 -4.30
CA LYS A 82 7.08 9.62 -4.81
C LYS A 82 5.96 9.44 -5.83
N ARG A 83 6.16 8.57 -6.82
CA ARG A 83 5.15 8.27 -7.85
C ARG A 83 3.87 7.63 -7.28
N PHE A 84 4.01 6.78 -6.26
CA PHE A 84 2.86 6.17 -5.59
C PHE A 84 2.04 7.20 -4.82
N LEU A 85 2.68 8.11 -4.09
CA LEU A 85 2.00 9.18 -3.34
C LEU A 85 1.24 10.15 -4.26
N ILE A 86 1.84 10.54 -5.39
CA ILE A 86 1.17 11.39 -6.39
C ILE A 86 -0.12 10.70 -6.88
N ARG A 87 -0.03 9.41 -7.25
CA ARG A 87 -1.21 8.65 -7.72
C ARG A 87 -2.29 8.50 -6.65
N LEU A 88 -1.90 8.31 -5.39
CA LEU A 88 -2.86 8.26 -4.29
C LEU A 88 -3.59 9.60 -4.14
N GLN A 89 -2.87 10.71 -4.10
CA GLN A 89 -3.47 12.04 -3.98
C GLN A 89 -4.43 12.34 -5.14
N GLU A 90 -4.06 11.98 -6.36
CA GLU A 90 -4.94 12.08 -7.53
C GLU A 90 -6.21 11.21 -7.38
N SER A 91 -6.08 10.00 -6.84
CA SER A 91 -7.23 9.11 -6.61
C SER A 91 -8.17 9.62 -5.51
N GLU A 92 -7.63 10.16 -4.42
CA GLU A 92 -8.41 10.78 -3.34
C GLU A 92 -9.14 12.03 -3.86
N LEU A 93 -8.47 12.86 -4.66
CA LEU A 93 -9.08 14.00 -5.33
C LEU A 93 -10.21 13.56 -6.27
N LYS A 94 -10.02 12.49 -7.05
CA LYS A 94 -11.09 11.94 -7.91
C LYS A 94 -12.28 11.44 -7.09
N ILE A 95 -12.05 10.73 -5.99
CA ILE A 95 -13.12 10.26 -5.10
C ILE A 95 -13.89 11.44 -4.51
N MET A 96 -13.19 12.47 -4.02
CA MET A 96 -13.81 13.68 -3.50
C MET A 96 -14.61 14.45 -4.56
N LEU A 97 -14.11 14.54 -5.80
CA LEU A 97 -14.80 15.19 -6.91
C LEU A 97 -16.04 14.41 -7.36
N ILE A 98 -15.98 13.07 -7.37
CA ILE A 98 -17.12 12.20 -7.67
C ILE A 98 -18.18 12.32 -6.57
N GLY A 99 -17.78 12.28 -5.30
CA GLY A 99 -18.67 12.53 -4.16
C GLY A 99 -19.35 13.91 -4.22
N ARG A 100 -18.61 14.95 -4.65
CA ARG A 100 -19.15 16.30 -4.82
C ARG A 100 -20.13 16.42 -5.99
N LYS A 101 -19.91 15.70 -7.09
CA LYS A 101 -20.90 15.62 -8.19
C LYS A 101 -22.19 14.93 -7.77
N HIS A 102 -22.12 13.94 -6.88
CA HIS A 102 -23.30 13.29 -6.30
C HIS A 102 -24.07 14.22 -5.34
N MET A 103 -23.38 15.14 -4.64
CA MET A 103 -24.02 16.14 -3.78
C MET A 103 -24.65 17.31 -4.55
N ASN A 104 -24.19 17.60 -5.77
CA ASN A 104 -24.78 18.67 -6.59
C ASN A 104 -26.12 18.29 -7.25
N GLY A 105 -26.61 17.06 -7.05
CA GLY A 105 -27.91 16.58 -7.52
C GLY A 105 -28.99 16.45 -6.41
N ALA A 106 -28.66 16.80 -5.16
CA ALA A 106 -29.60 16.72 -4.04
C ALA A 106 -29.60 18.05 -3.27
N TYR A 107 -30.49 18.96 -3.64
CA TYR A 107 -30.89 20.06 -2.75
C TYR A 107 -31.78 19.49 -1.66
N ILE A 108 -31.23 19.18 -0.49
CA ILE A 108 -31.94 19.25 0.79
C ILE A 108 -30.99 19.82 1.84
N GLU A 109 -31.53 20.78 2.59
CA GLU A 109 -30.90 21.77 3.48
C GLU A 109 -29.91 21.21 4.52
N GLN A 110 -28.83 21.97 4.79
CA GLN A 110 -28.01 21.82 5.99
C GLN A 110 -28.69 22.48 7.20
N PRO A 111 -28.34 22.04 8.43
CA PRO A 111 -27.63 22.96 9.32
C PRO A 111 -26.40 22.33 10.03
N PRO A 112 -25.56 23.15 10.72
CA PRO A 112 -24.10 23.04 10.71
C PRO A 112 -23.51 22.42 11.97
N ILE A 113 -22.40 21.67 11.85
CA ILE A 113 -21.53 21.37 13.02
C ILE A 113 -20.04 21.51 12.65
N SER A 114 -19.47 22.54 13.25
CA SER A 114 -18.08 22.80 13.63
C SER A 114 -16.94 22.55 12.62
N ALA A 115 -16.39 23.67 12.17
CA ALA A 115 -15.04 23.77 11.64
C ALA A 115 -14.00 23.23 12.65
N HIS A 116 -13.31 22.14 12.28
CA HIS A 116 -11.98 21.83 12.81
C HIS A 116 -10.98 21.67 11.66
N ARG A 117 -10.48 22.84 11.22
CA ARG A 117 -9.06 23.12 10.96
C ARG A 117 -8.24 21.99 10.31
N ALA A 118 -8.35 21.86 8.99
CA ALA A 118 -7.28 21.33 8.16
C ALA A 118 -6.61 22.51 7.44
N SER A 119 -5.61 23.12 8.07
CA SER A 119 -4.68 24.01 7.38
C SER A 119 -3.84 23.15 6.44
N LEU A 120 -4.29 23.03 5.19
CA LEU A 120 -3.52 22.47 4.08
C LEU A 120 -2.30 23.38 3.88
N ILE A 121 -1.12 22.87 4.23
CA ILE A 121 0.15 23.48 3.87
C ILE A 121 0.22 23.52 2.34
N SER A 122 0.47 24.69 1.78
CA SER A 122 0.50 24.90 0.34
C SER A 122 1.65 24.09 -0.27
N ALA A 123 1.47 23.56 -1.48
CA ALA A 123 2.51 22.81 -2.18
C ALA A 123 3.82 23.60 -2.36
N LYS A 124 3.76 24.95 -2.30
CA LYS A 124 4.93 25.83 -2.28
C LYS A 124 5.74 25.75 -0.97
N ASP A 125 5.08 25.56 0.17
CA ASP A 125 5.74 25.48 1.47
C ASP A 125 6.51 24.16 1.66
N LEU A 126 6.12 23.12 0.91
CA LEU A 126 6.78 21.81 0.90
C LEU A 126 8.11 21.81 0.10
N GLU A 127 8.21 22.62 -0.95
CA GLU A 127 9.46 22.83 -1.69
C GLU A 127 10.46 23.66 -0.87
N ASP A 128 10.00 24.69 -0.16
CA ASP A 128 10.83 25.52 0.73
C ASP A 128 11.38 24.74 1.95
N LEU A 129 10.67 23.71 2.41
CA LEU A 129 11.15 22.82 3.48
C LEU A 129 12.17 21.78 2.98
N TRP A 130 12.15 21.46 1.67
CA TRP A 130 13.11 20.53 1.08
C TRP A 130 14.45 21.20 0.76
N THR A 131 14.43 22.47 0.33
CA THR A 131 15.66 23.24 0.04
C THR A 131 16.45 23.61 1.31
N ARG A 132 15.81 23.71 2.47
CA ARG A 132 16.46 24.06 3.76
C ARG A 132 17.17 22.90 4.48
N ASN A 133 16.98 21.64 4.06
CA ASN A 133 17.58 20.45 4.70
C ASN A 133 18.63 19.76 3.79
N LYS A 134 19.49 20.54 3.15
CA LYS A 134 20.76 20.02 2.62
C LYS A 134 21.82 20.02 3.71
N PHE A 135 21.85 18.93 4.49
CA PHE A 135 23.06 18.35 5.09
C PHE A 135 22.82 16.85 5.25
#